data_AF-A0A9Q4SV33-F1
#
_entry.id   AF-A0A9Q4SV33-F1
#
_cell.length_a   1.000
_cell.length_b   1.000
_cell.length_c   1.000
_cell.angle_alpha   90.00
_cell.angle_beta   90.00
_cell.angle_gamma   90.00
#
_symmetry.space_group_name_H-M   'P 1'
#
loop_
_entity.id
_entity.type
_entity.pdbx_description
1 polymer ?
#
loop_
_entity_poly.entity_id
_entity_poly.type
_entity_poly.pdbx_seq_one_letter_code
_entity_poly.pdbx_strand_id
1 'polypeptide(L)'
;MNRFVIAEPQRCIGCNTCMAACSEVHQAVGLQAHPRLTVVKVEDQTAPMLCRHCEDAPCASVCPVNAITHEDNMIFLNESLCIGCKLCGLVCPFGAITPSGSKPVNLPAVFDHFVPEEMLADVPASLPTTNPFLAWNAGIRAIAVKCDLCAFSDEGPACVKVCPTDALHLVEEDSLEEQMKARRLDSVMEPMTSLDDLSTLTQERK
;
A
#
# COMPACT_ATOMS: atom_id res chain seq x y z
N MET A 1 -5.40 -15.97 -10.51
CA MET A 1 -4.23 -15.18 -10.06
C MET A 1 -4.65 -14.19 -8.98
N ASN A 2 -3.76 -13.78 -8.07
CA ASN A 2 -4.13 -12.79 -7.05
C ASN A 2 -4.39 -11.40 -7.63
N ARG A 3 -5.37 -10.69 -7.07
CA ARG A 3 -5.70 -9.30 -7.41
C ARG A 3 -4.81 -8.33 -6.67
N PHE A 4 -4.49 -7.20 -7.28
CA PHE A 4 -3.69 -6.15 -6.63
C PHE A 4 -3.91 -4.78 -7.25
N VAL A 5 -3.58 -3.73 -6.51
CA VAL A 5 -3.58 -2.36 -7.03
C VAL A 5 -2.21 -2.04 -7.61
N ILE A 6 -2.17 -1.43 -8.80
CA ILE A 6 -0.97 -0.90 -9.43
C ILE A 6 -1.06 0.63 -9.52
N ALA A 7 0.10 1.27 -9.42
CA ALA A 7 0.24 2.70 -9.57
C ALA A 7 0.93 3.06 -10.88
N GLU A 8 0.47 4.13 -11.53
CA GLU A 8 1.14 4.79 -12.66
C GLU A 8 1.87 6.05 -12.16
N PRO A 9 3.21 6.01 -12.02
CA PRO A 9 3.97 7.14 -11.47
C PRO A 9 3.80 8.44 -12.27
N GLN A 10 3.61 8.34 -13.59
CA GLN A 10 3.47 9.50 -14.48
C GLN A 10 2.19 10.30 -14.21
N ARG A 11 1.16 9.67 -13.62
CA ARG A 11 -0.12 10.31 -13.29
C ARG A 11 -0.21 10.73 -11.83
N CYS A 12 0.71 10.25 -10.99
CA CYS A 12 0.65 10.51 -9.56
C CYS A 12 1.26 11.89 -9.25
N ILE A 13 0.44 12.73 -8.60
CA ILE A 13 0.83 14.09 -8.19
C ILE A 13 1.19 14.19 -6.69
N GLY A 14 1.29 13.05 -6.00
CA GLY A 14 1.65 13.01 -4.58
C GLY A 14 0.66 13.70 -3.63
N CYS A 15 -0.63 13.79 -3.98
CA CYS A 15 -1.65 14.51 -3.21
C CYS A 15 -2.08 13.85 -1.90
N ASN A 16 -1.66 12.60 -1.64
CA ASN A 16 -1.99 11.80 -0.45
C ASN A 16 -3.48 11.51 -0.20
N THR A 17 -4.38 11.88 -1.12
CA THR A 17 -5.82 11.57 -1.02
C THR A 17 -6.08 10.07 -0.85
N CYS A 18 -5.32 9.23 -1.57
CA CYS A 18 -5.40 7.78 -1.47
C CYS A 18 -5.02 7.26 -0.08
N MET A 19 -4.06 7.89 0.61
CA MET A 19 -3.68 7.52 1.98
C MET A 19 -4.77 7.90 2.97
N ALA A 20 -5.29 9.14 2.86
CA ALA A 20 -6.36 9.63 3.74
C ALA A 20 -7.63 8.76 3.63
N ALA A 21 -8.10 8.50 2.40
CA ALA A 21 -9.25 7.65 2.17
C ALA A 21 -9.02 6.22 2.68
N CYS A 22 -7.82 5.66 2.47
CA CYS A 22 -7.48 4.34 3.00
C CYS A 22 -7.54 4.31 4.53
N SER A 23 -6.95 5.30 5.21
CA SER A 23 -7.03 5.42 6.67
C SER A 23 -8.48 5.45 7.16
N GLU A 24 -9.29 6.33 6.56
CA GLU A 24 -10.65 6.61 7.01
C GLU A 24 -11.59 5.41 6.89
N VAL A 25 -11.62 4.76 5.71
CA VAL A 25 -12.56 3.64 5.48
C VAL A 25 -12.23 2.42 6.36
N HIS A 26 -10.95 2.18 6.68
CA HIS A 26 -10.56 1.07 7.54
C HIS A 26 -10.82 1.38 9.00
N GLN A 27 -10.58 2.62 9.44
CA GLN A 27 -10.94 3.06 10.78
C GLN A 27 -12.45 2.95 11.02
N ALA A 28 -13.28 3.29 10.03
CA ALA A 28 -14.74 3.21 10.12
C ALA A 28 -15.27 1.79 10.40
N VAL A 29 -14.54 0.75 9.98
CA VAL A 29 -14.88 -0.66 10.23
C VAL A 29 -14.09 -1.27 11.40
N GLY A 30 -13.42 -0.45 12.20
CA GLY A 30 -12.72 -0.88 13.41
C GLY A 30 -11.35 -1.51 13.19
N LEU A 31 -10.77 -1.37 12.00
CA LEU A 31 -9.41 -1.81 11.68
C LEU A 31 -8.39 -0.70 11.99
N GLN A 32 -7.09 -1.02 11.94
CA GLN A 32 -6.04 -0.01 12.11
C GLN A 32 -6.21 1.14 11.13
N ALA A 33 -6.18 2.37 11.66
CA ALA A 33 -6.31 3.60 10.90
C ALA A 33 -5.06 3.93 10.08
N HIS A 34 -3.91 3.27 10.32
CA HIS A 34 -2.73 3.52 9.51
C HIS A 34 -3.02 3.18 8.03
N PRO A 35 -2.68 4.06 7.08
CA PRO A 35 -2.94 3.80 5.66
C PRO A 35 -2.16 2.56 5.20
N ARG A 36 -2.82 1.74 4.39
CA ARG A 36 -2.28 0.48 3.86
C ARG A 36 -1.43 0.66 2.59
N LEU A 37 -1.08 1.90 2.29
CA LEU A 37 -0.24 2.35 1.19
C LEU A 37 0.51 3.62 1.63
N THR A 38 1.70 3.85 1.07
CA THR A 38 2.50 5.04 1.38
C THR A 38 2.96 5.70 0.09
N VAL A 39 2.60 6.96 -0.10
CA VAL A 39 3.12 7.77 -1.20
C VAL A 39 4.59 8.07 -0.93
N VAL A 40 5.44 7.62 -1.84
CA VAL A 40 6.87 7.95 -1.83
C VAL A 40 7.19 8.94 -2.92
N LYS A 41 8.20 9.75 -2.67
CA LYS A 41 8.78 10.67 -3.63
C LYS A 41 10.25 10.30 -3.82
N VAL A 42 10.64 10.05 -5.07
CA VAL A 42 12.02 9.82 -5.47
C VAL A 42 12.30 10.83 -6.58
N GLU A 43 13.20 11.79 -6.29
CA GLU A 43 13.47 12.92 -7.18
C GLU A 43 12.17 13.65 -7.56
N ASP A 44 11.85 13.70 -8.85
CA ASP A 44 10.66 14.35 -9.40
C ASP A 44 9.48 13.38 -9.65
N GLN A 45 9.63 12.10 -9.28
CA GLN A 45 8.57 11.10 -9.41
C GLN A 45 7.91 10.83 -8.07
N THR A 46 6.59 10.72 -8.08
CA THR A 46 5.82 10.27 -6.92
C THR A 46 5.01 9.04 -7.28
N ALA A 47 4.89 8.09 -6.36
CA ALA A 47 4.02 6.95 -6.52
C ALA A 47 3.67 6.33 -5.16
N PRO A 48 2.46 5.80 -4.97
CA PRO A 48 2.14 5.00 -3.79
C PRO A 48 2.77 3.60 -3.87
N MET A 49 3.47 3.22 -2.81
CA MET A 49 3.86 1.84 -2.55
C MET A 49 2.72 1.12 -1.83
N LEU A 50 2.30 -0.03 -2.36
CA LEU A 50 1.19 -0.83 -1.84
C LEU A 50 1.47 -2.33 -1.97
N CYS A 51 0.69 -3.15 -1.25
CA CYS A 51 0.85 -4.60 -1.29
C CYS A 51 0.53 -5.14 -2.69
N ARG A 52 1.38 -6.07 -3.16
CA ARG A 52 1.23 -6.71 -4.47
C ARG A 52 0.48 -8.04 -4.40
N HIS A 53 0.00 -8.44 -3.21
CA HIS A 53 -0.68 -9.71 -2.96
C HIS A 53 0.02 -10.89 -3.66
N CYS A 54 1.33 -11.01 -3.47
CA CYS A 54 2.17 -11.96 -4.18
C CYS A 54 1.62 -13.39 -4.12
N GLU A 55 1.73 -14.16 -5.20
CA GLU A 55 1.31 -15.55 -5.24
C GLU A 55 2.12 -16.44 -4.27
N ASP A 56 3.44 -16.22 -4.16
CA ASP A 56 4.28 -16.97 -3.20
C ASP A 56 4.18 -16.42 -1.76
N ALA A 57 3.64 -15.21 -1.60
CA ALA A 57 3.44 -14.50 -0.32
C ALA A 57 4.45 -14.84 0.79
N PRO A 58 5.74 -14.43 0.70
CA PRO A 58 6.72 -14.73 1.74
C PRO A 58 6.29 -14.22 3.12
N CYS A 59 5.51 -13.13 3.16
CA CYS A 59 4.91 -12.61 4.39
C CYS A 59 3.94 -13.59 5.09
N ALA A 60 3.21 -14.41 4.34
CA ALA A 60 2.36 -15.47 4.89
C ALA A 60 3.23 -16.62 5.44
N SER A 61 4.24 -17.04 4.68
CA SER A 61 5.13 -18.15 5.04
C SER A 61 5.89 -17.95 6.36
N VAL A 62 6.19 -16.69 6.71
CA VAL A 62 6.93 -16.36 7.96
C VAL A 62 6.03 -16.00 9.13
N CYS A 63 4.70 -16.02 8.98
CA CYS A 63 3.79 -15.64 10.05
C CYS A 63 3.63 -16.79 11.06
N PRO A 64 4.16 -16.69 12.30
CA PRO A 64 4.15 -17.80 13.24
C PRO A 64 2.76 -18.13 13.82
N VAL A 65 1.79 -17.24 13.62
CA VAL A 65 0.43 -17.33 14.17
C VAL A 65 -0.64 -17.41 13.08
N ASN A 66 -0.22 -17.61 11.82
CA ASN A 66 -1.11 -17.67 10.65
C ASN A 66 -2.09 -16.48 10.57
N ALA A 67 -1.64 -15.29 10.96
CA ALA A 67 -2.42 -14.07 10.81
C ALA A 67 -2.49 -13.61 9.34
N ILE A 68 -1.60 -14.08 8.48
CA ILE A 68 -1.59 -13.79 7.04
C ILE A 68 -1.86 -15.08 6.28
N THR A 69 -2.91 -15.07 5.45
CA THR A 69 -3.45 -16.25 4.76
C THR A 69 -3.76 -15.94 3.29
N HIS A 70 -3.89 -16.99 2.48
CA HIS A 70 -4.41 -16.91 1.11
C HIS A 70 -5.93 -17.09 1.16
N GLU A 71 -6.68 -16.08 0.73
CA GLU A 71 -8.14 -16.08 0.72
C GLU A 71 -8.61 -15.31 -0.53
N ASP A 72 -9.63 -15.80 -1.25
CA ASP A 72 -10.31 -15.07 -2.34
C ASP A 72 -9.41 -14.30 -3.32
N ASN A 73 -8.38 -14.99 -3.84
CA ASN A 73 -7.36 -14.42 -4.74
C ASN A 73 -6.67 -13.16 -4.15
N MET A 74 -6.44 -13.16 -2.84
CA MET A 74 -5.68 -12.13 -2.14
C MET A 74 -4.90 -12.71 -0.97
N ILE A 75 -3.81 -12.03 -0.62
CA ILE A 75 -3.13 -12.25 0.65
C ILE A 75 -3.85 -11.43 1.71
N PHE A 76 -4.57 -12.07 2.62
CA PHE A 76 -5.36 -11.43 3.68
C PHE A 76 -4.56 -11.32 4.98
N LEU A 77 -4.88 -10.32 5.83
CA LEU A 77 -4.29 -10.17 7.16
C LEU A 77 -5.42 -10.06 8.18
N ASN A 78 -5.47 -11.00 9.11
CA ASN A 78 -6.29 -10.91 10.30
C ASN A 78 -5.57 -10.10 11.39
N GLU A 79 -5.98 -8.86 11.57
CA GLU A 79 -5.39 -7.93 12.56
C GLU A 79 -5.50 -8.44 14.01
N SER A 80 -6.54 -9.22 14.33
CA SER A 80 -6.79 -9.73 15.68
C SER A 80 -5.83 -10.86 16.07
N LEU A 81 -5.43 -11.68 15.09
CA LEU A 81 -4.44 -12.76 15.29
C LEU A 81 -3.00 -12.25 15.28
N CYS A 82 -2.74 -11.07 14.70
CA CYS A 82 -1.39 -10.53 14.59
C CYS A 82 -0.79 -10.23 15.98
N ILE A 83 0.38 -10.82 16.24
CA ILE A 83 1.16 -10.62 17.48
C ILE A 83 2.26 -9.55 17.36
N GLY A 84 2.36 -8.86 16.21
CA GLY A 84 3.32 -7.76 16.05
C GLY A 84 4.79 -8.17 15.96
N CYS A 85 5.10 -9.41 15.56
CA CYS A 85 6.49 -9.91 15.46
C CYS A 85 7.32 -9.28 14.32
N LYS A 86 6.68 -8.52 13.42
CA LYS A 86 7.30 -7.75 12.31
C LYS A 86 8.02 -8.56 11.22
N LEU A 87 8.13 -9.88 11.33
CA LEU A 87 8.78 -10.74 10.32
C LEU A 87 8.21 -10.55 8.91
N CYS A 88 6.88 -10.44 8.79
CA CYS A 88 6.21 -10.25 7.50
C CYS A 88 6.66 -8.98 6.77
N GLY A 89 6.93 -7.88 7.48
CA GLY A 89 7.42 -6.65 6.86
C GLY A 89 8.90 -6.72 6.50
N LEU A 90 9.71 -7.47 7.26
CA LEU A 90 11.13 -7.69 6.93
C LEU A 90 11.31 -8.50 5.64
N VAL A 91 10.43 -9.48 5.39
CA VAL A 91 10.50 -10.33 4.18
C VAL A 91 9.70 -9.78 3.00
N CYS A 92 9.00 -8.66 3.16
CA CYS A 92 8.23 -8.07 2.08
C CYS A 92 9.19 -7.44 1.05
N PRO A 93 9.31 -7.95 -0.19
CA PRO A 93 10.26 -7.42 -1.16
C PRO A 93 9.88 -6.03 -1.66
N PHE A 94 8.62 -5.61 -1.43
CA PHE A 94 8.10 -4.31 -1.84
C PHE A 94 8.06 -3.28 -0.71
N GLY A 95 8.43 -3.65 0.52
CA GLY A 95 8.30 -2.76 1.68
C GLY A 95 6.86 -2.31 1.97
N ALA A 96 5.86 -3.10 1.57
CA ALA A 96 4.45 -2.71 1.57
C ALA A 96 3.67 -3.09 2.84
N ILE A 97 4.38 -3.53 3.89
CA ILE A 97 3.78 -3.92 5.17
C ILE A 97 4.43 -3.08 6.26
N THR A 98 3.64 -2.25 6.92
CA THR A 98 4.13 -1.32 7.95
C THR A 98 3.59 -1.73 9.31
N PRO A 99 4.43 -1.85 10.35
CA PRO A 99 3.93 -2.03 11.69
C PRO A 99 3.30 -0.74 12.18
N SER A 100 2.08 -0.82 12.70
CA SER A 100 1.39 0.29 13.35
C SER A 100 0.61 -0.21 14.55
N GLY A 101 0.41 0.63 15.55
CA GLY A 101 -0.25 0.22 16.77
C GLY A 101 -1.20 1.27 17.30
N SER A 102 -2.25 0.79 17.94
CA SER A 102 -3.23 1.60 18.65
C SER A 102 -3.19 1.32 20.15
N LYS A 103 -3.72 2.26 20.91
CA LYS A 103 -4.07 2.04 22.32
C LYS A 103 -5.26 1.08 22.40
N PRO A 104 -5.38 0.27 23.47
CA PRO A 104 -6.58 -0.51 23.72
C PRO A 104 -7.83 0.38 23.69
N VAL A 105 -8.92 -0.13 23.10
CA VAL A 105 -10.18 0.62 22.89
C VAL A 105 -10.76 1.18 24.19
N ASN A 106 -10.47 0.57 25.34
CA ASN A 106 -10.93 1.01 26.67
C ASN A 106 -9.89 1.79 27.48
N LEU A 107 -8.82 2.29 26.84
CA LEU A 107 -7.90 3.18 27.55
C LEU A 107 -8.52 4.58 27.66
N PRO A 108 -8.67 5.15 28.86
CA PRO A 108 -9.24 6.49 29.04
C PRO A 108 -8.46 7.53 28.23
N ALA A 109 -9.17 8.43 27.54
CA ALA A 109 -8.55 9.57 26.88
C ALA A 109 -8.05 10.61 27.90
N VAL A 110 -8.64 10.63 29.08
CA VAL A 110 -8.30 11.51 30.20
C VAL A 110 -8.12 10.64 31.44
N PHE A 111 -7.02 10.84 32.15
CA PHE A 111 -6.77 10.19 33.43
C PHE A 111 -7.17 11.15 34.55
N ASP A 112 -7.95 10.68 35.52
CA ASP A 112 -8.35 11.48 36.70
C ASP A 112 -7.17 11.84 37.61
N HIS A 113 -6.04 11.14 37.43
CA HIS A 113 -4.80 11.37 38.12
C HIS A 113 -3.70 11.69 37.12
N PHE A 114 -3.16 12.90 37.23
CA PHE A 114 -1.96 13.29 36.50
C PHE A 114 -0.79 12.46 37.04
N VAL A 115 -0.21 11.64 36.18
CA VAL A 115 1.05 10.95 36.46
C VAL A 115 2.17 11.82 35.88
N PRO A 116 3.03 12.44 36.71
CA PRO A 116 4.14 13.25 36.24
C PRO A 116 5.08 12.41 35.36
N GLU A 117 5.64 13.04 34.33
CA GLU A 117 6.54 12.35 33.39
C GLU A 117 7.80 11.82 34.10
N GLU A 118 8.22 12.45 35.21
CA GLU A 118 9.32 11.93 36.04
C GLU A 118 9.01 10.53 36.62
N MET A 119 7.73 10.24 36.91
CA MET A 119 7.30 8.92 37.39
C MET A 119 7.16 7.88 36.27
N LEU A 120 7.32 8.29 35.02
CA LEU A 120 7.31 7.41 33.84
C LEU A 120 8.70 7.27 33.21
N ALA A 121 9.73 7.84 33.83
CA ALA A 121 11.09 7.87 33.28
C ALA A 121 11.71 6.47 33.09
N ASP A 122 11.19 5.46 33.78
CA ASP A 122 11.57 4.06 33.66
C ASP A 122 10.76 3.29 32.60
N VAL A 123 9.67 3.85 32.09
CA VAL A 123 8.86 3.24 31.04
C VAL A 123 9.56 3.41 29.69
N PRO A 124 10.00 2.34 29.02
CA PRO A 124 10.70 2.47 27.75
C PRO A 124 9.75 2.99 26.68
N ALA A 125 10.12 4.12 26.07
CA ALA A 125 9.45 4.70 24.93
C ALA A 125 10.45 4.87 23.79
N SER A 126 10.03 4.55 22.56
CA SER A 126 10.84 4.82 21.39
C SER A 126 10.75 6.29 21.02
N LEU A 127 11.88 6.88 20.62
CA LEU A 127 11.88 8.24 20.09
C LEU A 127 10.94 8.33 18.88
N PRO A 128 10.27 9.47 18.63
CA PRO A 128 9.40 9.65 17.47
C PRO A 128 10.10 9.40 16.12
N THR A 129 11.43 9.55 16.08
CA THR A 129 12.28 9.32 14.91
C THR A 129 12.72 7.86 14.73
N THR A 130 12.38 6.98 15.67
CA THR A 130 12.75 5.57 15.61
C THR A 130 12.02 4.90 14.45
N ASN A 131 12.75 4.09 13.67
CA ASN A 131 12.15 3.31 12.59
C ASN A 131 10.97 2.46 13.15
N PRO A 132 9.79 2.42 12.50
CA PRO A 132 8.63 1.65 12.98
C PRO A 132 8.92 0.17 13.28
N PHE A 133 9.88 -0.43 12.57
CA PHE A 133 10.32 -1.80 12.81
C PHE A 133 11.12 -1.96 14.11
N LEU A 134 11.80 -0.92 14.57
CA LEU A 134 12.55 -0.91 15.82
C LEU A 134 11.75 -0.30 16.98
N ALA A 135 10.71 0.46 16.67
CA ALA A 135 9.89 1.11 17.67
C ALA A 135 9.11 0.10 18.54
N TRP A 136 9.14 0.34 19.85
CA TRP A 136 8.36 -0.31 20.89
C TRP A 136 7.92 0.74 21.91
N ASN A 137 6.61 0.77 22.19
CA ASN A 137 6.00 1.72 23.11
C ASN A 137 5.07 0.95 24.03
N ALA A 138 5.29 1.05 25.35
CA ALA A 138 4.45 0.40 26.34
C ALA A 138 2.97 0.81 26.17
N GLY A 139 2.05 -0.16 26.28
CA GLY A 139 0.61 0.08 26.14
C GLY A 139 0.12 0.27 24.70
N ILE A 140 0.98 0.18 23.69
CA ILE A 140 0.60 0.20 22.27
C ILE A 140 0.70 -1.21 21.70
N ARG A 141 -0.42 -1.75 21.21
CA ARG A 141 -0.42 -3.03 20.49
C ARG A 141 -0.05 -2.78 19.03
N ALA A 142 1.23 -2.89 18.70
CA ALA A 142 1.69 -2.84 17.33
C ALA A 142 1.35 -4.14 16.58
N ILE A 143 0.72 -4.01 15.41
CA ILE A 143 0.43 -5.10 14.49
C ILE A 143 0.91 -4.73 13.08
N ALA A 144 0.94 -5.71 12.17
CA ALA A 144 1.18 -5.43 10.76
C ALA A 144 -0.01 -4.68 10.16
N VAL A 145 0.24 -3.80 9.21
CA VAL A 145 -0.78 -3.14 8.38
C VAL A 145 -0.35 -3.29 6.93
N LYS A 146 -1.25 -3.80 6.09
CA LYS A 146 -1.02 -4.00 4.65
C LYS A 146 -2.34 -3.91 3.89
N CYS A 147 -2.26 -3.69 2.58
CA CYS A 147 -3.47 -3.67 1.74
C CYS A 147 -4.23 -4.99 1.86
N ASP A 148 -5.55 -4.89 1.95
CA ASP A 148 -6.54 -5.95 1.97
C ASP A 148 -7.59 -5.74 0.85
N LEU A 149 -7.25 -4.90 -0.14
CA LEU A 149 -8.11 -4.53 -1.27
C LEU A 149 -9.47 -3.93 -0.86
N CYS A 150 -9.60 -3.46 0.39
CA CYS A 150 -10.89 -3.06 0.95
C CYS A 150 -11.94 -4.18 0.85
N ALA A 151 -11.56 -5.43 1.13
CA ALA A 151 -12.43 -6.62 1.00
C ALA A 151 -13.78 -6.55 1.75
N PHE A 152 -13.96 -5.60 2.67
CA PHE A 152 -15.23 -5.33 3.35
C PHE A 152 -16.20 -4.44 2.53
N SER A 153 -15.80 -3.93 1.37
CA SER A 153 -16.60 -3.02 0.55
C SER A 153 -16.79 -3.55 -0.87
N ASP A 154 -18.04 -3.65 -1.30
CA ASP A 154 -18.40 -4.07 -2.66
C ASP A 154 -18.02 -3.03 -3.74
N GLU A 155 -17.75 -1.79 -3.35
CA GLU A 155 -17.30 -0.73 -4.24
C GLU A 155 -15.81 -0.83 -4.60
N GLY A 156 -15.08 -1.76 -3.98
CA GLY A 156 -13.65 -1.98 -4.21
C GLY A 156 -12.72 -0.99 -3.49
N PRO A 157 -11.42 -0.96 -3.85
CA PRO A 157 -10.40 -0.24 -3.12
C PRO A 157 -10.65 1.28 -3.08
N ALA A 158 -10.78 1.83 -1.87
CA ALA A 158 -11.02 3.26 -1.67
C ALA A 158 -9.95 4.14 -2.34
N CYS A 159 -8.69 3.70 -2.32
CA CYS A 159 -7.58 4.44 -2.92
C CYS A 159 -7.71 4.62 -4.44
N VAL A 160 -8.28 3.64 -5.14
CA VAL A 160 -8.57 3.72 -6.58
C VAL A 160 -9.69 4.73 -6.82
N LYS A 161 -10.79 4.64 -6.06
CA LYS A 161 -11.96 5.52 -6.21
C LYS A 161 -11.67 7.00 -6.00
N VAL A 162 -10.80 7.34 -5.05
CA VAL A 162 -10.55 8.74 -4.68
C VAL A 162 -9.41 9.39 -5.44
N CYS A 163 -8.71 8.66 -6.31
CA CYS A 163 -7.53 9.19 -6.99
C CYS A 163 -7.96 10.26 -8.02
N PRO A 164 -7.61 11.55 -7.83
CA PRO A 164 -8.11 12.62 -8.71
C PRO A 164 -7.49 12.60 -10.12
N THR A 165 -6.42 11.84 -10.32
CA THR A 165 -5.69 11.73 -11.59
C THR A 165 -5.77 10.34 -12.19
N ASP A 166 -6.58 9.44 -11.62
CA ASP A 166 -6.63 8.00 -11.87
C ASP A 166 -5.24 7.35 -12.01
N ALA A 167 -4.33 7.65 -11.09
CA ALA A 167 -3.01 7.05 -11.06
C ALA A 167 -2.99 5.62 -10.46
N LEU A 168 -4.14 5.12 -10.00
CA LEU A 168 -4.27 3.84 -9.30
C LEU A 168 -5.30 2.97 -10.01
N HIS A 169 -4.94 1.72 -10.31
CA HIS A 169 -5.81 0.77 -11.00
C HIS A 169 -5.82 -0.58 -10.28
N LEU A 170 -7.00 -1.18 -10.17
CA LEU A 170 -7.14 -2.56 -9.73
C LEU A 170 -6.84 -3.49 -10.91
N VAL A 171 -5.93 -4.44 -10.69
CA VAL A 171 -5.57 -5.47 -11.65
C VAL A 171 -6.25 -6.76 -11.24
N GLU A 172 -7.08 -7.28 -12.14
CA GLU A 172 -7.78 -8.56 -12.02
C GLU A 172 -7.47 -9.43 -13.25
N GLU A 173 -7.72 -10.73 -13.13
CA GLU A 173 -7.38 -11.74 -14.14
C GLU A 173 -7.98 -11.42 -15.52
N ASP A 174 -9.27 -11.02 -15.55
CA ASP A 174 -9.97 -10.68 -16.79
C ASP A 174 -9.43 -9.40 -17.46
N SER A 175 -9.03 -8.41 -16.66
CA SER A 175 -8.49 -7.14 -17.15
C SER A 175 -7.13 -7.28 -17.82
N LEU A 176 -6.33 -8.26 -17.41
CA LEU A 176 -4.99 -8.49 -17.96
C LEU A 176 -5.06 -9.14 -19.32
N GLU A 177 -5.98 -10.06 -19.56
CA GLU A 177 -6.18 -10.64 -20.89
C GLU A 177 -6.61 -9.56 -21.89
N GLU A 178 -7.52 -8.68 -21.49
CA GLU A 178 -7.97 -7.56 -22.31
C GLU A 178 -6.85 -6.54 -22.55
N GLN A 179 -6.06 -6.18 -21.53
CA GLN A 179 -4.93 -5.27 -21.68
C GLN A 179 -3.78 -5.90 -22.48
N MET A 180 -3.50 -7.19 -22.33
CA MET A 180 -2.53 -7.90 -23.15
C MET A 180 -3.01 -7.98 -24.60
N LYS A 181 -4.31 -8.19 -24.83
CA LYS A 181 -4.92 -8.14 -26.16
C LYS A 181 -4.84 -6.74 -26.76
N ALA A 182 -5.14 -5.69 -26.00
CA ALA A 182 -5.05 -4.31 -26.42
C ALA A 182 -3.60 -3.91 -26.73
N ARG A 183 -2.63 -4.24 -25.87
CA ARG A 183 -1.20 -4.00 -26.12
C ARG A 183 -0.67 -4.81 -27.31
N ARG A 184 -1.13 -6.05 -27.49
CA ARG A 184 -0.83 -6.84 -28.70
C ARG A 184 -1.37 -6.14 -29.94
N LEU A 185 -2.58 -5.59 -29.88
CA LEU A 185 -3.18 -4.83 -30.99
C LEU A 185 -2.43 -3.52 -31.26
N ASP A 186 -2.08 -2.74 -30.23
CA ASP A 186 -1.29 -1.51 -30.37
C ASP A 186 0.09 -1.79 -30.98
N SER A 187 0.77 -2.85 -30.55
CA SER A 187 2.07 -3.25 -31.13
C SER A 187 1.98 -3.68 -32.60
N VAL A 188 0.80 -4.09 -33.07
CA VAL A 188 0.52 -4.38 -34.48
C VAL A 188 0.18 -3.09 -35.25
N MET A 189 -0.30 -2.04 -34.57
CA MET A 189 -0.67 -0.76 -35.16
C MET A 189 0.48 0.27 -35.21
N GLU A 190 1.51 0.14 -34.35
CA GLU A 190 2.72 0.98 -34.34
C GLU A 190 3.86 0.55 -35.32
N PRO A 191 3.58 0.11 -36.56
CA PRO A 191 4.59 0.31 -37.61
C PRO A 191 4.04 0.82 -38.96
N MET A 192 3.08 1.76 -38.97
CA MET A 192 2.61 2.36 -40.24
C MET A 192 2.41 3.89 -40.26
N THR A 193 3.03 4.65 -39.35
CA THR A 193 3.06 6.12 -39.43
C THR A 193 4.49 6.66 -39.51
N SER A 194 5.21 6.37 -40.60
CA SER A 194 6.45 7.11 -40.93
C SER A 194 6.79 7.12 -42.43
N LEU A 195 5.79 7.28 -43.31
CA LEU A 195 6.04 7.48 -44.75
C LEU A 195 5.74 8.90 -45.26
N ASP A 196 5.64 9.90 -44.37
CA ASP A 196 5.53 11.32 -44.77
C ASP A 196 6.82 12.14 -44.58
N ASP A 197 7.95 11.52 -44.21
CA ASP A 197 9.20 12.24 -43.91
C ASP A 197 10.37 11.91 -44.88
N LEU A 198 10.05 11.57 -46.14
CA LEU A 198 11.07 11.40 -47.20
C LEU A 198 11.06 12.49 -48.28
N SER A 199 10.23 13.52 -48.19
CA SER A 199 10.23 14.64 -49.17
C SER A 199 11.12 15.83 -48.78
N THR A 200 11.80 15.80 -47.63
CA THR A 200 12.60 16.93 -47.11
C THR A 200 14.11 16.67 -47.04
N LEU A 201 14.60 15.47 -47.39
CA LEU A 201 16.04 15.13 -47.32
C LEU A 201 16.78 15.05 -48.65
N THR A 202 16.17 15.37 -49.79
CA THR A 202 16.95 15.75 -50.99
C THR A 202 17.25 17.24 -50.96
N GLN A 203 18.07 17.60 -49.98
CA GLN A 203 18.79 18.85 -49.89
C GLN A 203 19.64 19.03 -51.14
N GLU A 204 19.52 20.21 -51.74
CA GLU A 204 20.66 21.06 -52.05
C GLU A 204 22.03 20.35 -51.93
N ARG A 205 22.48 19.74 -53.03
CA ARG A 205 23.90 19.57 -53.28
C ARG A 205 24.21 20.18 -54.63
N LYS A 206 24.75 21.39 -54.50
CA LYS A 206 25.60 22.04 -55.48
C LYS A 206 26.72 21.11 -55.94
#